data_AF-A0A849Z9F1-F1
#
_entry.id   AF-A0A849Z9F1-F1
#
_cell.length_a   1.000
_cell.length_b   1.000
_cell.length_c   1.000
_cell.angle_alpha   90.00
_cell.angle_beta   90.00
_cell.angle_gamma   90.00
#
_symmetry.space_group_name_H-M   'P 1'
#
loop_
_entity.id
_entity.type
_entity.pdbx_description
1 polymer ?
#
loop_
_entity_poly.entity_id
_entity_poly.type
_entity_poly.pdbx_seq_one_letter_code
_entity_poly.pdbx_strand_id
1 'polypeptide(L)'
;MSSIRVVVLAGGSGTRFWPASRARRPKQLLPLTGGAPMIRETIARVMPMLGGWQDVLVAGGRLVEDATRAVLPELPRENLLVEPVPR
;
A
#
# COMPACT_ATOMS: atom_id res chain seq x y z
N MET A 1 19.94 -18.91 -3.82
CA MET A 1 18.92 -18.31 -2.94
C MET A 1 17.77 -17.85 -3.81
N SER A 2 16.55 -18.34 -3.56
CA SER A 2 15.37 -17.87 -4.32
C SER A 2 15.02 -16.45 -3.87
N SER A 3 14.90 -15.52 -4.82
CA SER A 3 14.42 -14.16 -4.57
C SER A 3 12.89 -14.19 -4.49
N ILE A 4 12.33 -13.84 -3.32
CA ILE A 4 10.89 -13.67 -3.12
C ILE A 4 10.58 -12.19 -3.35
N ARG A 5 9.59 -11.90 -4.21
CA ARG A 5 8.99 -10.57 -4.32
C ARG A 5 7.51 -10.62 -3.95
N VAL A 6 7.04 -9.59 -3.27
CA VAL A 6 5.64 -9.46 -2.83
C VAL A 6 5.00 -8.30 -3.55
N VAL A 7 3.78 -8.52 -4.05
CA VAL A 7 2.93 -7.46 -4.58
C VAL A 7 1.77 -7.23 -3.63
N VAL A 8 1.66 -6.01 -3.11
CA VAL A 8 0.54 -5.56 -2.28
C VAL A 8 -0.46 -4.81 -3.16
N LEU A 9 -1.65 -5.39 -3.31
CA LEU A 9 -2.75 -4.77 -4.05
C LEU A 9 -3.49 -3.77 -3.16
N ALA A 10 -3.23 -2.49 -3.38
CA ALA A 10 -3.75 -1.34 -2.65
C ALA A 10 -4.88 -0.62 -3.43
N GLY A 11 -5.79 -1.41 -4.03
CA GLY A 11 -6.98 -0.93 -4.72
C GLY A 11 -8.21 -0.74 -3.83
N GLY A 12 -9.31 -0.34 -4.45
CA GLY A 12 -10.62 -0.18 -3.80
C GLY A 12 -10.84 1.20 -3.16
N SER A 13 -12.05 1.74 -3.33
CA SER A 13 -12.45 3.07 -2.86
C SER A 13 -12.76 3.13 -1.36
N GLY A 14 -12.93 1.97 -0.70
CA GLY A 14 -13.18 1.90 0.74
C GLY A 14 -14.51 2.49 1.19
N THR A 15 -15.54 2.56 0.34
CA THR A 15 -16.84 3.23 0.61
C THR A 15 -17.55 2.79 1.89
N ARG A 16 -17.38 1.53 2.30
CA ARG A 16 -17.94 0.99 3.56
C ARG A 16 -17.36 1.60 4.84
N PHE A 17 -16.19 2.23 4.75
CA PHE A 17 -15.52 2.90 5.88
C PHE A 17 -15.75 4.41 5.89
N TRP A 18 -16.72 4.93 5.13
CA TRP A 18 -17.13 6.31 5.27
C TRP A 18 -17.71 6.53 6.69
N PRO A 19 -17.39 7.63 7.42
CA PRO A 19 -16.66 8.81 6.97
C PRO A 19 -15.14 8.76 7.19
N ALA A 20 -14.55 7.66 7.65
CA ALA A 20 -13.10 7.57 7.81
C ALA A 20 -12.36 7.53 6.45
N SER A 21 -12.90 6.80 5.47
CA SER A 21 -12.34 6.70 4.12
C SER A 21 -12.87 7.79 3.19
N ARG A 22 -12.00 8.27 2.30
CA ARG A 22 -12.32 9.24 1.23
C ARG A 22 -11.60 8.81 -0.05
N ALA A 23 -11.99 9.39 -1.19
CA ALA A 23 -11.39 9.07 -2.48
C ALA A 23 -9.85 9.20 -2.50
N ARG A 24 -9.30 10.23 -1.84
CA ARG A 24 -7.84 10.46 -1.72
C ARG A 24 -7.19 9.79 -0.50
N ARG A 25 -7.98 9.18 0.38
CA ARG A 25 -7.51 8.49 1.58
C ARG A 25 -8.38 7.24 1.84
N PRO A 26 -8.24 6.20 1.01
CA PRO A 26 -9.00 4.96 1.15
C PRO A 26 -8.52 4.13 2.35
N LYS A 27 -9.22 3.03 2.66
CA LYS A 27 -9.04 2.25 3.89
C LYS A 27 -7.59 1.81 4.14
N GLN A 28 -6.85 1.47 3.09
CA GLN A 28 -5.48 0.97 3.17
C GLN A 28 -4.51 2.02 3.72
N LEU A 29 -4.86 3.31 3.62
CA LEU A 29 -4.07 4.42 4.15
C LEU A 29 -4.53 4.86 5.56
N LEU A 30 -5.47 4.14 6.18
CA LEU A 30 -6.02 4.47 7.49
C LEU A 30 -5.50 3.50 8.57
N PRO A 31 -5.32 3.95 9.81
CA PRO A 31 -5.02 3.09 10.95
C PRO A 31 -6.33 2.53 11.56
N LEU A 32 -6.90 1.49 10.93
CA LEU A 32 -8.20 0.95 11.35
C LEU A 32 -8.10 -0.19 12.37
N THR A 33 -7.02 -0.98 12.31
CA THR A 33 -6.83 -2.19 13.13
C THR A 33 -5.73 -2.03 14.17
N GLY A 34 -4.93 -0.98 14.07
CA GLY A 34 -3.82 -0.68 14.96
C GLY A 34 -3.41 0.78 14.87
N GLY A 35 -2.16 1.09 15.19
CA GLY A 35 -1.62 2.46 15.20
C GLY A 35 -1.06 2.92 13.84
N ALA A 36 -0.95 2.04 12.86
CA ALA A 36 -0.32 2.32 11.56
C ALA A 36 -1.32 2.13 10.40
N PRO A 37 -1.12 2.81 9.26
CA PRO A 37 -1.89 2.55 8.05
C PRO A 37 -1.94 1.06 7.71
N MET A 38 -3.11 0.51 7.36
CA MET A 38 -3.27 -0.93 7.08
C MET A 38 -2.26 -1.46 6.05
N ILE A 39 -1.86 -0.65 5.07
CA ILE A 39 -0.85 -1.03 4.07
C ILE A 39 0.52 -1.27 4.71
N ARG A 40 0.91 -0.46 5.70
CA ARG A 40 2.14 -0.68 6.49
C ARG A 40 2.03 -1.96 7.30
N GLU A 41 0.89 -2.19 7.96
CA GLU A 41 0.66 -3.42 8.74
C GLU A 41 0.72 -4.67 7.84
N THR A 42 0.21 -4.55 6.60
CA THR A 42 0.26 -5.63 5.59
C THR A 42 1.70 -5.94 5.18
N ILE A 43 2.50 -4.92 4.88
CA ILE A 43 3.91 -5.08 4.51
C ILE A 43 4.71 -5.65 5.69
N ALA A 44 4.52 -5.12 6.90
CA ALA A 44 5.22 -5.57 8.10
C ALA A 44 5.05 -7.08 8.36
N ARG A 45 3.89 -7.65 8.01
CA ARG A 45 3.63 -9.10 8.15
C ARG A 45 4.55 -9.97 7.28
N VAL A 46 4.95 -9.47 6.11
CA VAL A 46 5.77 -10.21 5.15
C VAL A 46 7.25 -9.82 5.18
N MET A 47 7.59 -8.65 5.75
CA MET A 47 8.98 -8.16 5.82
C MET A 47 10.00 -9.18 6.34
N PRO A 48 9.73 -10.02 7.37
CA PRO A 48 10.71 -11.01 7.84
C PRO A 48 11.11 -12.06 6.80
N MET A 49 10.34 -12.20 5.72
CA MET A 49 10.61 -13.15 4.63
C MET A 49 11.37 -12.50 3.45
N LEU A 50 11.60 -11.19 3.50
CA LEU A 50 12.15 -10.40 2.39
C LEU A 50 13.57 -9.92 2.71
N GLY A 51 14.34 -9.62 1.67
CA GLY A 51 15.65 -8.98 1.80
C GLY A 51 15.57 -7.47 2.06
N GLY A 52 14.38 -6.89 2.03
CA GLY A 52 14.14 -5.48 2.30
C GLY A 52 13.01 -4.88 1.45
N TRP A 53 12.91 -3.55 1.47
CA TRP A 53 11.86 -2.81 0.75
C TRP A 53 11.96 -2.93 -0.78
N GLN A 54 13.13 -3.28 -1.31
CA GLN A 54 13.34 -3.56 -2.74
C GLN A 54 12.51 -4.75 -3.26
N ASP A 55 12.12 -5.65 -2.38
CA ASP A 55 11.34 -6.84 -2.72
C ASP A 55 9.82 -6.61 -2.63
N VAL A 56 9.40 -5.42 -2.18
CA VAL A 56 7.99 -5.04 -2.04
C VAL A 56 7.58 -4.20 -3.24
N LEU A 57 6.49 -4.59 -3.90
CA LEU A 57 5.78 -3.78 -4.88
C LEU A 57 4.39 -3.42 -4.33
N VAL A 58 3.91 -2.23 -4.64
CA VAL A 58 2.56 -1.78 -4.30
C VAL A 58 1.84 -1.40 -5.58
N ALA A 59 0.67 -1.98 -5.85
CA ALA A 59 -0.18 -1.60 -6.97
C ALA A 59 -1.40 -0.83 -6.47
N GLY A 60 -1.69 0.34 -7.04
CA GLY A 60 -2.84 1.14 -6.65
C GLY A 60 -3.16 2.27 -7.63
N GLY A 61 -4.32 2.89 -7.46
CA GLY A 61 -4.78 3.93 -8.39
C GLY A 61 -4.04 5.27 -8.27
N ARG A 62 -4.00 6.03 -9.37
CA ARG A 62 -3.35 7.35 -9.45
C ARG A 62 -3.76 8.37 -8.39
N LEU A 63 -5.01 8.35 -7.92
CA LEU A 63 -5.51 9.30 -6.92
C LEU A 63 -4.84 9.20 -5.55
N VAL A 64 -4.18 8.08 -5.26
CA VAL A 64 -3.61 7.78 -3.95
C VAL A 64 -2.08 7.63 -4.01
N GLU A 65 -1.45 7.96 -5.13
CA GLU A 65 0.00 7.85 -5.29
C GLU A 65 0.74 8.64 -4.21
N ASP A 66 0.50 9.96 -4.12
CA ASP A 66 1.20 10.83 -3.17
C ASP A 66 0.96 10.40 -1.73
N ALA A 67 -0.29 10.03 -1.40
CA ALA A 67 -0.66 9.58 -0.08
C ALA A 67 0.01 8.24 0.27
N THR A 68 0.14 7.33 -0.71
CA THR A 68 0.85 6.06 -0.55
C THR A 68 2.34 6.29 -0.34
N ARG A 69 2.96 7.21 -1.09
CA ARG A 69 4.37 7.60 -0.90
C ARG A 69 4.61 8.20 0.48
N ALA A 70 3.69 9.05 0.95
CA ALA A 70 3.79 9.65 2.28
C ALA A 70 3.73 8.61 3.40
N VAL A 71 2.92 7.55 3.24
CA VAL A 71 2.87 6.47 4.24
C VAL A 71 3.94 5.40 4.05
N LEU A 72 4.58 5.29 2.89
CA LEU A 72 5.65 4.32 2.60
C LEU A 72 6.91 5.01 2.03
N PRO A 73 7.59 5.88 2.80
CA PRO A 73 8.81 6.57 2.34
C PRO A 73 9.97 5.61 2.02
N GLU A 74 9.96 4.40 2.56
CA GLU A 74 10.99 3.36 2.35
C GLU A 74 10.79 2.58 1.03
N LEU A 75 9.60 2.64 0.43
CA LEU A 75 9.31 1.95 -0.83
C LEU A 75 10.09 2.61 -1.97
N PRO A 76 10.91 1.86 -2.74
CA PRO A 76 11.57 2.41 -3.92
C PRO A 76 10.57 3.03 -4.89
N ARG A 77 10.95 4.13 -5.54
CA ARG A 77 10.01 4.92 -6.34
C ARG A 77 9.40 4.11 -7.48
N GLU A 78 10.21 3.23 -8.07
CA GLU A 78 9.90 2.29 -9.14
C GLU A 78 8.99 1.14 -8.71
N ASN A 79 8.88 0.86 -7.41
CA ASN A 79 8.08 -0.22 -6.87
C ASN A 79 6.63 0.18 -6.55
N LEU A 80 6.24 1.43 -6.85
CA LEU A 80 4.86 1.88 -6.83
C LEU A 80 4.25 1.81 -8.23
N LEU A 81 3.46 0.78 -8.48
CA LEU A 81 2.75 0.54 -9.72
C LEU A 81 1.44 1.34 -9.73
N VAL A 82 1.44 2.46 -10.46
CA VAL A 82 0.26 3.32 -10.59
C VAL A 82 -0.66 2.79 -11.68
N GLU A 83 -1.79 2.23 -11.26
CA GLU A 83 -2.81 1.71 -12.17
C GLU A 83 -3.61 2.86 -12.80
N PRO A 84 -3.83 2.84 -14.13
CA PRO A 84 -4.49 3.94 -14.83
C PRO A 84 -5.98 4.03 -14.48
N VAL A 85 -6.62 2.88 -14.26
CA VAL A 85 -8.04 2.72 -13.91
C VAL A 85 -8.21 1.48 -13.04
N PRO A 86 -9.20 1.46 -12.12
CA PRO A 86 -9.60 0.21 -11.45
C PRO A 86 -10.07 -0.82 -12.47
N ARG A 87 -9.62 -2.08 -12.35
CA ARG A 87 -10.04 -3.21 -13.17
C ARG A 87 -10.50 -4.38 -12.32
#